data_AF-A0A8J3R5N6-F1
#
_entry.id   AF-A0A8J3R5N6-F1
#
_cell.length_a   1.000
_cell.length_b   1.000
_cell.length_c   1.000
_cell.angle_alpha   90.00
_cell.angle_beta   90.00
_cell.angle_gamma   90.00
#
_symmetry.space_group_name_H-M   'P 1'
#
loop_
_entity.id
_entity.type
_entity.pdbx_description
1 polymer ?
#
loop_
_entity_poly.entity_id
_entity_poly.type
_entity_poly.pdbx_seq_one_letter_code
_entity_poly.pdbx_strand_id
1 'polypeptide(L)'
;MRRGVVTVVAALVVAGCTAESERPVPPPAVAFTRGMAEAVLAEVVAGVGRNGVADFCATFARSKETCDILLRDALRGCLLPGDKPTVKSAVRLPATGKSEETWRLVVQGRTLDGQKYVSDFPVIRSAGVPKAALAIYWIGLGYGEDMDDPPDYTVIPQNACPK
;
A
#
# COMPACT_ATOMS: atom_id res chain seq x y z
N MET A 1 48.01 40.40 -71.54
CA MET A 1 46.55 40.22 -71.58
C MET A 1 46.25 38.79 -71.15
N ARG A 2 45.74 38.61 -69.92
CA ARG A 2 45.77 37.32 -69.18
C ARG A 2 44.41 36.62 -69.22
N ARG A 3 44.45 35.40 -69.78
CA ARG A 3 43.82 34.13 -69.35
C ARG A 3 42.60 34.21 -68.43
N GLY A 4 41.50 33.62 -68.90
CA GLY A 4 40.35 33.27 -68.06
C GLY A 4 40.67 32.17 -67.05
N VAL A 5 39.89 32.13 -65.97
CA VAL A 5 39.85 31.02 -65.02
C VAL A 5 38.40 30.80 -64.61
N VAL A 6 37.99 29.54 -64.76
CA VAL A 6 36.69 28.96 -64.46
C VAL A 6 36.65 28.53 -62.98
N THR A 7 35.53 28.84 -62.33
CA THR A 7 34.79 28.16 -61.24
C THR A 7 35.50 27.17 -60.31
N VAL A 8 35.33 27.32 -58.98
CA VAL A 8 34.81 26.28 -58.05
C VAL A 8 34.23 26.98 -56.79
N VAL A 9 32.92 26.86 -56.57
CA VAL A 9 32.30 27.14 -55.26
C VAL A 9 32.27 25.83 -54.50
N ALA A 10 33.11 25.69 -53.47
CA ALA A 10 33.12 24.53 -52.59
C ALA A 10 32.04 24.71 -51.51
N ALA A 11 30.94 23.96 -51.61
CA ALA A 11 29.96 23.85 -50.54
C ALA A 11 30.51 22.89 -49.46
N LEU A 12 30.84 23.43 -48.29
CA LEU A 12 31.17 22.66 -47.09
C LEU A 12 29.86 22.11 -46.49
N VAL A 13 29.60 20.82 -46.71
CA VAL A 13 28.58 20.06 -45.98
C VAL A 13 29.16 19.77 -44.60
N VAL A 14 28.73 20.53 -43.59
CA VAL A 14 29.04 20.21 -42.20
C VAL A 14 28.20 19.00 -41.82
N ALA A 15 28.83 17.83 -41.76
CA ALA A 15 28.24 16.63 -41.17
C ALA A 15 27.96 16.93 -39.70
N GLY A 16 26.70 17.23 -39.38
CA GLY A 16 26.23 17.32 -38.02
C GLY A 16 26.31 15.95 -37.38
N CYS A 17 27.34 15.71 -36.55
CA CYS A 17 27.30 14.65 -35.56
C CYS A 17 26.17 14.99 -34.60
N THR A 18 24.99 14.43 -34.83
CA THR A 18 23.94 14.39 -33.82
C THR A 18 24.43 13.43 -32.74
N ALA A 19 25.13 13.96 -31.75
CA ALA A 19 25.27 13.30 -30.47
C ALA A 19 23.84 13.09 -29.97
N GLU A 20 23.37 11.84 -30.04
CA GLU A 20 22.12 11.42 -29.43
C GLU A 20 22.25 11.75 -27.95
N SER A 21 21.57 12.82 -27.53
CA SER A 21 21.54 13.24 -26.14
C SER A 21 20.99 12.06 -25.35
N GLU A 22 21.88 11.36 -24.64
CA GLU A 22 21.53 10.27 -23.72
C GLU A 22 20.49 10.84 -22.77
N ARG A 23 19.22 10.49 -23.01
CA ARG A 23 18.14 10.89 -22.11
C ARG A 23 18.53 10.35 -20.73
N PRO A 24 18.54 11.17 -19.67
CA PRO A 24 18.79 10.67 -18.33
C PRO A 24 17.87 9.49 -18.08
N VAL A 25 18.45 8.31 -17.85
CA VAL A 25 17.67 7.13 -17.46
C VAL A 25 16.94 7.54 -16.18
N PRO A 26 15.59 7.57 -16.16
CA PRO A 26 14.89 7.95 -14.96
C PRO A 26 15.33 7.01 -13.82
N PRO A 27 15.56 7.53 -12.60
CA PRO A 27 15.95 6.69 -11.48
C PRO A 27 14.94 5.54 -11.37
N PRO A 28 15.41 4.31 -11.10
CA PRO A 28 14.52 3.16 -11.02
C PRO A 28 13.41 3.46 -10.03
N ALA A 29 12.16 3.24 -10.44
CA ALA A 29 11.02 3.42 -9.55
C ALA A 29 11.26 2.57 -8.29
N VAL A 30 11.24 3.21 -7.11
CA VAL A 30 11.43 2.51 -5.81
C VAL A 30 10.48 1.32 -5.80
N ALA A 31 10.98 0.10 -5.58
CA ALA A 31 10.14 -1.09 -5.60
C ALA A 31 9.17 -1.09 -4.41
N PHE A 32 7.92 -1.55 -4.60
CA PHE A 32 7.00 -1.76 -3.47
C PHE A 32 7.36 -3.06 -2.76
N THR A 33 8.08 -2.95 -1.65
CA THR A 33 8.57 -4.12 -0.90
C THR A 33 7.63 -4.53 0.23
N ARG A 34 7.75 -5.78 0.68
CA ARG A 34 7.11 -6.27 1.90
C ARG A 34 7.41 -5.38 3.11
N GLY A 35 8.67 -4.96 3.28
CA GLY A 35 9.08 -4.11 4.39
C GLY A 35 8.34 -2.76 4.41
N MET A 36 8.02 -2.19 3.24
CA MET A 36 7.20 -0.98 3.17
C MET A 36 5.75 -1.23 3.61
N ALA A 37 5.19 -2.40 3.29
CA ALA A 37 3.84 -2.75 3.75
C ALA A 37 3.80 -2.99 5.27
N GLU A 38 4.79 -3.69 5.83
CA GLU A 38 4.91 -3.90 7.27
C GLU A 38 5.17 -2.58 8.02
N ALA A 39 5.90 -1.63 7.41
CA ALA A 39 6.08 -0.29 7.95
C ALA A 39 4.76 0.47 8.03
N VAL A 40 3.91 0.39 6.99
CA VAL A 40 2.54 0.97 7.05
C VAL A 40 1.74 0.35 8.20
N LEU A 41 1.75 -0.97 8.36
CA LEU A 41 1.08 -1.61 9.50
C LEU A 41 1.61 -1.07 10.84
N ALA A 42 2.94 -0.94 10.98
CA ALA A 42 3.56 -0.41 12.19
C ALA A 42 3.14 1.05 12.47
N GLU A 43 3.05 1.89 11.43
CA GLU A 43 2.57 3.27 11.55
C GLU A 43 1.11 3.34 12.01
N VAL A 44 0.24 2.49 11.44
CA VAL A 44 -1.16 2.39 11.84
C VAL A 44 -1.28 1.99 13.31
N VAL A 45 -0.59 0.91 13.73
CA VAL A 45 -0.61 0.42 15.12
C VAL A 45 -0.10 1.50 16.09
N ALA A 46 0.98 2.18 15.75
CA ALA A 46 1.51 3.26 16.57
C ALA A 46 0.57 4.48 16.61
N GLY A 47 -0.15 4.74 15.52
CA GLY A 47 -1.19 5.76 15.44
C GLY A 47 -2.34 5.50 16.42
N VAL A 48 -2.86 4.26 16.43
CA VAL A 48 -3.87 3.81 17.39
C VAL A 48 -3.39 4.01 18.83
N GLY A 49 -2.18 3.56 19.14
CA GLY A 49 -1.63 3.65 20.51
C GLY A 49 -1.44 5.08 21.02
N ARG A 50 -1.13 6.04 20.13
CA ARG A 50 -0.91 7.45 20.53
C ARG A 50 -2.18 8.29 20.58
N ASN A 51 -3.06 8.12 19.60
CA ASN A 51 -4.17 9.04 19.34
C ASN A 51 -5.55 8.37 19.49
N GLY A 52 -5.59 7.08 19.81
CA GLY A 52 -6.79 6.29 19.70
C GLY A 52 -7.28 6.20 18.24
N VAL A 53 -8.60 6.21 18.06
CA VAL A 53 -9.23 6.07 16.74
C VAL A 53 -9.82 7.39 16.19
N ALA A 54 -9.51 8.53 16.82
CA ALA A 54 -9.90 9.84 16.29
C ALA A 54 -9.13 10.15 14.99
N ASP A 55 -9.82 10.66 13.96
CA ASP A 55 -9.29 10.94 12.61
C ASP A 55 -8.58 9.77 11.91
N PHE A 56 -8.69 8.56 12.47
CA PHE A 56 -7.92 7.38 12.11
C PHE A 56 -8.00 7.05 10.61
N CYS A 57 -9.21 7.03 10.06
CA CYS A 57 -9.44 6.70 8.66
C CYS A 57 -8.92 7.77 7.70
N ALA A 58 -8.97 9.06 8.08
CA ALA A 58 -8.41 10.14 7.27
C ALA A 58 -6.89 10.01 7.17
N THR A 59 -6.23 9.71 8.30
CA THR A 59 -4.78 9.55 8.37
C THR A 59 -4.32 8.29 7.65
N PHE A 60 -4.89 7.12 7.97
CA PHE A 60 -4.27 5.83 7.64
C PHE A 60 -4.91 5.09 6.48
N ALA A 61 -6.15 5.37 6.11
CA ALA A 61 -6.85 4.63 5.06
C ALA A 61 -6.76 5.31 3.68
N ARG A 62 -6.63 4.49 2.63
CA ARG A 62 -6.77 4.92 1.23
C ARG A 62 -8.23 5.14 0.85
N SER A 63 -9.13 4.28 1.35
CA SER A 63 -10.57 4.44 1.22
C SER A 63 -11.16 4.94 2.54
N LYS A 64 -11.16 6.27 2.72
CA LYS A 64 -11.63 6.91 3.96
C LYS A 64 -13.07 6.51 4.30
N GLU A 65 -13.98 6.61 3.33
CA GLU A 65 -15.41 6.36 3.56
C GLU A 65 -15.68 4.90 3.97
N THR A 66 -15.08 3.93 3.28
CA THR A 66 -15.22 2.52 3.65
C THR A 66 -14.62 2.24 5.03
N CYS A 67 -13.47 2.82 5.34
CA CYS A 67 -12.89 2.74 6.68
C CYS A 67 -13.83 3.35 7.74
N ASP A 68 -14.39 4.54 7.50
CA ASP A 68 -15.28 5.21 8.46
C ASP A 68 -16.53 4.35 8.76
N ILE A 69 -17.09 3.66 7.76
CA ILE A 69 -18.21 2.72 7.95
C ILE A 69 -17.79 1.57 8.85
N LEU A 70 -16.72 0.86 8.48
CA LEU A 70 -16.25 -0.31 9.21
C LEU A 70 -15.81 0.01 10.64
N LEU A 71 -15.15 1.16 10.84
CA LEU A 71 -14.74 1.63 12.15
C LEU A 71 -15.95 1.92 13.02
N ARG A 72 -16.98 2.59 12.48
CA ARG A 72 -18.22 2.85 13.23
C ARG A 72 -18.93 1.55 13.63
N ASP A 73 -18.98 0.57 12.74
CA ASP A 73 -19.61 -0.73 13.06
C ASP A 73 -18.80 -1.49 14.12
N ALA A 74 -17.47 -1.47 14.03
CA ALA A 74 -16.60 -2.03 15.06
C ALA A 74 -16.84 -1.36 16.42
N LEU A 75 -16.85 -0.03 16.47
CA LEU A 75 -17.09 0.73 17.69
C LEU A 75 -18.49 0.50 18.27
N ARG A 76 -19.53 0.40 17.42
CA ARG A 76 -20.90 0.05 17.85
C ARG A 76 -20.94 -1.34 18.50
N GLY A 77 -20.14 -2.26 17.98
CA GLY A 77 -19.95 -3.58 18.56
C GLY A 77 -18.96 -3.62 19.74
N CYS A 78 -18.46 -2.49 20.24
CA CYS A 78 -17.42 -2.43 21.27
C CYS A 78 -16.10 -3.16 20.89
N LEU A 79 -15.84 -3.32 19.58
CA LEU A 79 -14.65 -3.94 19.02
C LEU A 79 -13.50 -2.93 18.94
N LEU A 80 -12.65 -2.97 19.96
CA LEU A 80 -11.48 -2.12 20.07
C LEU A 80 -10.18 -2.91 19.77
N PRO A 81 -9.18 -2.27 19.16
CA PRO A 81 -7.88 -2.89 18.96
C PRO A 81 -7.22 -3.17 20.32
N GLY A 82 -6.64 -4.36 20.47
CA GLY A 82 -5.76 -4.70 21.58
C GLY A 82 -4.29 -4.47 21.22
N ASP A 83 -3.44 -5.40 21.63
CA ASP A 83 -2.00 -5.34 21.37
C ASP A 83 -1.64 -5.36 19.87
N LYS A 84 -0.37 -5.03 19.60
CA LYS A 84 0.22 -5.09 18.25
C LYS A 84 0.03 -6.50 17.65
N PRO A 85 -0.55 -6.62 16.43
CA PRO A 85 -0.68 -7.90 15.76
C PRO A 85 0.66 -8.43 15.23
N THR A 86 0.70 -9.73 14.98
CA THR A 86 1.80 -10.42 14.29
C THR A 86 1.44 -10.64 12.82
N VAL A 87 2.38 -10.42 11.91
CA VAL A 87 2.23 -10.75 10.49
C VAL A 87 2.48 -12.25 10.30
N LYS A 88 1.48 -12.99 9.81
CA LYS A 88 1.54 -14.44 9.57
C LYS A 88 2.04 -14.76 8.17
N SER A 89 1.52 -14.05 7.17
CA SER A 89 1.94 -14.16 5.79
C SER A 89 1.86 -12.80 5.09
N ALA A 90 2.54 -12.68 3.95
CA ALA A 90 2.53 -11.49 3.12
C ALA A 90 2.56 -11.92 1.66
N VAL A 91 1.55 -11.53 0.90
CA VAL A 91 1.40 -11.88 -0.52
C VAL A 91 1.44 -10.61 -1.35
N ARG A 92 2.32 -10.57 -2.36
CA ARG A 92 2.34 -9.49 -3.35
C ARG A 92 1.33 -9.79 -4.44
N LEU A 93 0.38 -8.88 -4.62
CA LEU A 93 -0.60 -8.90 -5.69
C LEU A 93 -0.19 -7.82 -6.71
N PRO A 94 0.20 -8.22 -7.94
CA PRO A 94 0.61 -7.26 -8.96
C PRO A 94 -0.55 -6.35 -9.35
N ALA A 95 -0.23 -5.13 -9.78
CA ALA A 95 -1.23 -4.25 -10.38
C ALA A 95 -1.84 -4.90 -11.63
N THR A 96 -3.13 -4.68 -11.84
CA THR A 96 -3.84 -5.02 -13.08
C THR A 96 -4.39 -3.74 -13.71
N GLY A 97 -4.95 -3.83 -14.91
CA GLY A 97 -5.67 -2.69 -15.50
C GLY A 97 -6.86 -2.19 -14.68
N LYS A 98 -7.26 -2.91 -13.61
CA LYS A 98 -8.40 -2.58 -12.74
C LYS A 98 -8.03 -2.43 -11.26
N SER A 99 -6.81 -2.79 -10.87
CA SER A 99 -6.39 -2.85 -9.46
C SER A 99 -4.96 -2.37 -9.29
N GLU A 100 -4.72 -1.72 -8.17
CA GLU A 100 -3.42 -1.18 -7.81
C GLU A 100 -2.50 -2.27 -7.26
N GLU A 101 -1.19 -2.05 -7.35
CA GLU A 101 -0.21 -2.97 -6.76
C GLU A 101 -0.43 -3.02 -5.24
N THR A 102 -0.58 -4.23 -4.70
CA THR A 102 -0.99 -4.45 -3.33
C THR A 102 -0.09 -5.47 -2.64
N TRP A 103 0.28 -5.21 -1.39
CA TRP A 103 0.76 -6.23 -0.46
C TRP A 103 -0.38 -6.58 0.49
N ARG A 104 -0.87 -7.81 0.43
CA ARG A 104 -1.84 -8.34 1.40
C ARG A 104 -1.04 -8.94 2.56
N LEU A 105 -1.10 -8.32 3.73
CA LEU A 105 -0.57 -8.91 4.96
C LEU A 105 -1.70 -9.67 5.66
N VAL A 106 -1.48 -10.93 6.02
CA VAL A 106 -2.39 -11.65 6.93
C VAL A 106 -1.87 -11.41 8.34
N VAL A 107 -2.67 -10.76 9.17
CA VAL A 107 -2.29 -10.38 10.53
C VAL A 107 -3.13 -11.11 11.57
N GLN A 108 -2.49 -11.51 12.66
CA GLN A 108 -3.13 -12.19 13.78
C GLN A 108 -2.89 -11.38 15.06
N GLY A 109 -3.93 -11.20 15.87
CA GLY A 109 -3.81 -10.48 17.13
C GLY A 109 -4.96 -10.75 18.08
N ARG A 110 -5.12 -9.86 19.06
CA ARG A 110 -6.26 -9.86 19.98
C ARG A 110 -6.90 -8.47 20.06
N THR A 111 -8.22 -8.43 20.18
CA THR A 111 -8.98 -7.22 20.54
C THR A 111 -8.69 -6.83 21.99
N LEU A 112 -9.14 -5.64 22.40
CA LEU A 112 -8.92 -5.14 23.77
C LEU A 112 -9.49 -6.06 24.86
N ASP A 113 -10.60 -6.75 24.58
CA ASP A 113 -11.22 -7.74 25.47
C ASP A 113 -10.64 -9.16 25.31
N GLY A 114 -9.59 -9.31 24.50
CA GLY A 114 -8.80 -10.53 24.40
C GLY A 114 -9.25 -11.53 23.34
N GLN A 115 -10.28 -11.22 22.54
CA GLN A 115 -10.73 -12.09 21.46
C GLN A 115 -9.67 -12.17 20.36
N LYS A 116 -9.38 -13.39 19.90
CA LYS A 116 -8.41 -13.59 18.82
C LYS A 116 -9.05 -13.19 17.49
N TYR A 117 -8.26 -12.60 16.60
CA TYR A 117 -8.65 -12.39 15.21
C TYR A 117 -7.52 -12.76 14.26
N VAL A 118 -7.91 -13.06 13.02
CA VAL A 118 -7.04 -13.05 11.83
C VAL A 118 -7.69 -12.13 10.81
N SER A 119 -6.93 -11.20 10.23
CA SER A 119 -7.43 -10.22 9.27
C SER A 119 -6.46 -10.05 8.12
N ASP A 120 -6.99 -9.89 6.92
CA ASP A 120 -6.27 -9.29 5.81
C ASP A 120 -6.08 -7.79 6.08
N PHE A 121 -4.85 -7.34 5.86
CA PHE A 121 -4.43 -5.95 5.91
C PHE A 121 -3.78 -5.59 4.57
N PRO A 122 -4.59 -5.22 3.56
CA PRO A 122 -4.07 -4.81 2.25
C PRO A 122 -3.40 -3.44 2.34
N VAL A 123 -2.15 -3.36 1.93
CA VAL A 123 -1.41 -2.11 1.71
C VAL A 123 -1.28 -1.88 0.23
N ILE A 124 -1.79 -0.75 -0.23
CA ILE A 124 -1.87 -0.39 -1.63
C ILE A 124 -0.87 0.70 -1.93
N ARG A 125 -0.23 0.61 -3.09
CA ARG A 125 0.59 1.70 -3.62
C ARG A 125 -0.10 2.38 -4.79
N SER A 126 -0.74 3.52 -4.51
CA SER A 126 -1.38 4.41 -5.48
C SER A 126 -0.55 5.67 -5.67
N ALA A 127 0.07 5.85 -6.84
CA ALA A 127 0.75 7.09 -7.24
C ALA A 127 1.77 7.69 -6.23
N GLY A 128 2.41 6.88 -5.38
CA GLY A 128 3.35 7.38 -4.39
C GLY A 128 3.52 6.48 -3.17
N VAL A 129 3.33 7.05 -1.98
CA VAL A 129 3.58 6.41 -0.68
C VAL A 129 2.56 5.29 -0.42
N PRO A 130 2.98 4.08 -0.01
CA PRO A 130 2.07 3.01 0.36
C PRO A 130 1.12 3.42 1.49
N LYS A 131 -0.15 3.00 1.38
CA LYS A 131 -1.19 3.29 2.37
C LYS A 131 -2.06 2.06 2.60
N ALA A 132 -2.55 1.88 3.83
CA ALA A 132 -3.48 0.78 4.10
C ALA A 132 -4.79 1.03 3.34
N ALA A 133 -5.39 0.01 2.73
CA ALA A 133 -6.65 0.19 2.00
C ALA A 133 -7.75 0.68 2.96
N LEU A 134 -7.86 0.01 4.12
CA LEU A 134 -8.88 0.24 5.14
C LEU A 134 -8.31 0.57 6.54
N ALA A 135 -7.03 0.31 6.81
CA ALA A 135 -6.34 0.53 8.09
C ALA A 135 -6.87 -0.23 9.33
N ILE A 136 -8.08 -0.79 9.32
CA ILE A 136 -8.66 -1.50 10.47
C ILE A 136 -8.19 -2.97 10.46
N TYR A 137 -7.19 -3.29 11.28
CA TYR A 137 -6.58 -4.63 11.32
C TYR A 137 -7.25 -5.63 12.28
N TRP A 138 -8.15 -5.17 13.15
CA TRP A 138 -8.63 -5.93 14.32
C TRP A 138 -10.07 -6.46 14.19
N ILE A 139 -10.70 -6.34 13.02
CA ILE A 139 -12.11 -6.70 12.81
C ILE A 139 -12.30 -8.04 12.10
N GLY A 140 -11.21 -8.77 11.84
CA GLY A 140 -11.27 -10.10 11.24
C GLY A 140 -11.78 -10.13 9.79
N LEU A 141 -11.52 -9.07 9.02
CA LEU A 141 -11.87 -9.03 7.59
C LEU A 141 -10.82 -9.75 6.76
N GLY A 142 -11.21 -10.64 5.84
CA GLY A 142 -10.28 -11.21 4.87
C GLY A 142 -10.91 -12.23 3.92
N TYR A 143 -10.18 -12.55 2.85
CA TYR A 143 -10.50 -13.64 1.93
C TYR A 143 -9.86 -14.91 2.48
N GLY A 144 -10.69 -15.86 2.90
CA GLY A 144 -10.27 -17.04 3.68
C GLY A 144 -9.41 -18.09 2.97
N GLU A 145 -8.56 -17.71 2.01
CA GLU A 145 -7.72 -18.64 1.24
C GLU A 145 -6.40 -19.00 1.94
N ASP A 146 -5.99 -18.27 2.99
CA ASP A 146 -4.82 -18.60 3.85
C ASP A 146 -5.26 -18.99 5.29
N MET A 147 -6.46 -19.57 5.42
CA MET A 147 -7.07 -20.06 6.67
C MET A 147 -6.76 -21.56 6.90
N ASP A 148 -5.51 -21.99 6.71
CA ASP A 148 -5.10 -23.42 6.71
C ASP A 148 -5.25 -24.16 8.06
N ASP A 149 -6.00 -23.62 9.03
CA ASP A 149 -6.43 -24.38 10.21
C ASP A 149 -7.77 -23.85 10.80
N PRO A 150 -8.94 -24.31 10.31
CA PRO A 150 -10.26 -23.85 10.76
C PRO A 150 -10.94 -24.92 11.62
N PRO A 151 -11.06 -24.69 12.93
CA PRO A 151 -12.42 -24.49 13.44
C PRO A 151 -12.65 -23.26 14.32
N ASP A 152 -11.59 -22.60 14.83
CA ASP A 152 -11.72 -21.65 15.96
C ASP A 152 -11.39 -20.18 15.65
N TYR A 153 -11.01 -19.84 14.41
CA TYR A 153 -10.46 -18.50 14.09
C TYR A 153 -11.26 -17.68 13.06
N THR A 154 -12.40 -18.21 12.60
CA THR A 154 -13.29 -17.55 11.61
C THR A 154 -14.38 -16.70 12.24
N VAL A 155 -14.35 -16.49 13.55
CA VAL A 155 -15.32 -15.62 14.19
C VAL A 155 -14.84 -14.19 13.98
N ILE A 156 -15.49 -13.44 13.07
CA ILE A 156 -15.49 -11.97 13.13
C ILE A 156 -15.68 -11.65 14.61
N PRO A 157 -14.70 -11.04 15.31
CA PRO A 157 -14.74 -10.94 16.76
C PRO A 157 -16.08 -10.32 17.19
N GLN A 158 -16.72 -10.92 18.18
CA GLN A 158 -18.07 -10.55 18.63
C GLN A 158 -17.96 -10.03 20.06
N ASN A 159 -17.99 -8.71 20.26
CA ASN A 159 -17.75 -8.18 21.60
C ASN A 159 -19.03 -8.07 22.43
N ALA A 160 -18.86 -8.35 23.73
CA ALA A 160 -19.86 -8.20 24.77
C ALA A 160 -19.91 -6.74 25.22
N CYS A 161 -20.61 -5.87 24.48
CA CYS A 161 -20.95 -4.56 25.03
C CYS A 161 -21.65 -4.76 26.39
N PRO A 162 -21.23 -4.05 27.46
CA PRO A 162 -21.97 -4.08 28.71
C PRO A 162 -23.43 -3.71 28.42
N LYS A 163 -24.37 -4.52 28.93
CA LYS A 163 -25.81 -4.24 28.86
C LYS A 163 -26.16 -3.04 29.74
#